data_AF-A0A151T7Z8-F1
#
_entry.id   AF-A0A151T7Z8-F1
#
_cell.length_a   1.000
_cell.length_b   1.000
_cell.length_c   1.000
_cell.angle_alpha   90.00
_cell.angle_beta   90.00
_cell.angle_gamma   90.00
#
_symmetry.space_group_name_H-M   'P 1'
#
loop_
_entity.id
_entity.type
_entity.pdbx_description
1 polymer ?
#
loop_
_entity_poly.entity_id
_entity_poly.type
_entity_poly.pdbx_seq_one_letter_code
_entity_poly.pdbx_strand_id
1 'polypeptide(L)'
;MDFSAVRAALDSKSYEKIADVCDNLMLQVAAEGIAYQDDWPYAIHLLSHIYIHDINSARFLWKSIPSSIKESQPEVTAAWKIGQKLWLQLYTKEMFQLLLSAYSTISINDTALFLGMNEDDATNYVLQQGWTVDPASQMLIVKKQPVVTEQKLDHSKLQRLTEYVFHLEH
;
A
#
# COMPACT_ATOMS: atom_id res chain seq x y z
N MET A 1 -23.25 5.94 -22.44
CA MET A 1 -22.64 4.85 -21.66
C MET A 1 -23.55 4.48 -20.50
N ASP A 2 -23.64 3.20 -20.14
CA ASP A 2 -24.43 2.74 -19.00
C ASP A 2 -23.55 2.52 -17.76
N PHE A 3 -23.89 3.18 -16.65
CA PHE A 3 -23.24 3.04 -15.34
C PHE A 3 -24.13 2.31 -14.31
N SER A 4 -25.20 1.64 -14.77
CA SER A 4 -26.14 0.91 -13.92
C SER A 4 -25.45 -0.08 -12.98
N ALA A 5 -24.45 -0.83 -13.47
CA ALA A 5 -23.68 -1.79 -12.68
C ALA A 5 -22.88 -1.12 -11.56
N VAL A 6 -22.26 0.03 -11.83
CA VAL A 6 -21.52 0.81 -10.82
C VAL A 6 -22.48 1.35 -9.76
N ARG A 7 -23.64 1.88 -10.17
CA ARG A 7 -24.68 2.37 -9.25
C ARG A 7 -25.24 1.25 -8.37
N ALA A 8 -25.54 0.09 -8.97
CA ALA A 8 -26.01 -1.07 -8.22
C ALA A 8 -24.97 -1.57 -7.19
N ALA A 9 -23.68 -1.54 -7.53
CA ALA A 9 -22.60 -1.87 -6.60
C ALA A 9 -22.51 -0.87 -5.43
N LEU A 10 -22.69 0.44 -5.72
CA LEU A 10 -22.75 1.49 -4.70
C LEU A 10 -23.97 1.34 -3.78
N ASP A 11 -25.16 1.12 -4.35
CA ASP A 11 -26.42 0.98 -3.62
C ASP A 11 -26.42 -0.27 -2.73
N SER A 12 -25.81 -1.36 -3.21
CA SER A 12 -25.62 -2.59 -2.44
C SER A 12 -24.42 -2.54 -1.48
N LYS A 13 -23.70 -1.42 -1.40
CA LYS A 13 -22.48 -1.24 -0.57
C LYS A 13 -21.38 -2.26 -0.87
N SER A 14 -21.37 -2.82 -2.08
CA SER A 14 -20.36 -3.79 -2.53
C SER A 14 -19.11 -3.08 -3.06
N TYR A 15 -18.48 -2.26 -2.22
CA TYR A 15 -17.38 -1.37 -2.63
C TYR A 15 -16.16 -2.11 -3.19
N GLU A 16 -15.89 -3.32 -2.68
CA GLU A 16 -14.79 -4.19 -3.13
C GLU A 16 -14.88 -4.55 -4.62
N LYS A 17 -16.09 -4.56 -5.19
CA LYS A 17 -16.31 -4.95 -6.58
C LYS A 17 -16.28 -3.78 -7.57
N ILE A 18 -16.30 -2.54 -7.07
CA ILE A 18 -16.46 -1.35 -7.92
C ILE A 18 -15.27 -1.17 -8.85
N ALA A 19 -14.06 -1.48 -8.38
CA ALA A 19 -12.85 -1.39 -9.19
C ALA A 19 -12.95 -2.32 -10.42
N ASP A 20 -13.20 -3.61 -10.19
CA ASP A 20 -13.36 -4.60 -11.25
C ASP A 20 -14.49 -4.25 -12.23
N VAL A 21 -15.62 -3.74 -11.72
CA VAL A 21 -16.74 -3.32 -12.58
C VAL A 21 -16.34 -2.13 -13.46
N CYS A 22 -15.64 -1.15 -12.91
CA CYS A 22 -15.14 0.00 -13.66
C CYS A 22 -14.11 -0.41 -14.71
N ASP A 23 -13.13 -1.26 -14.36
CA ASP A 23 -12.11 -1.75 -15.29
C ASP A 23 -12.72 -2.52 -16.47
N ASN A 24 -13.65 -3.44 -16.19
CA ASN A 24 -14.33 -4.21 -17.22
C ASN A 24 -15.18 -3.32 -18.15
N LEU A 25 -15.92 -2.36 -17.58
CA LEU A 25 -16.71 -1.42 -18.36
C LEU A 25 -15.80 -0.52 -19.23
N MET A 26 -14.66 -0.07 -18.70
CA MET A 26 -13.71 0.78 -19.44
C MET A 26 -13.14 0.02 -20.63
N LEU A 27 -12.76 -1.24 -20.43
CA LEU A 27 -12.27 -2.12 -21.48
C LEU A 27 -13.33 -2.37 -22.54
N GLN A 28 -14.57 -2.66 -22.14
CA GLN A 28 -15.67 -2.91 -23.07
C GLN A 28 -15.93 -1.69 -23.96
N VAL A 29 -16.10 -0.51 -23.36
CA VAL A 29 -16.38 0.73 -24.08
C VAL A 29 -15.23 1.09 -25.03
N ALA A 30 -13.98 0.90 -24.59
CA ALA A 30 -12.82 1.10 -25.44
C ALA A 30 -12.80 0.14 -26.65
N ALA A 31 -13.15 -1.13 -26.45
CA ALA A 31 -13.24 -2.13 -27.51
C ALA A 31 -14.36 -1.84 -28.51
N GLU A 32 -15.48 -1.27 -28.04
CA GLU A 32 -16.60 -0.83 -28.87
C GLU A 32 -16.33 0.52 -29.58
N GLY A 33 -15.21 1.18 -29.29
CA GLY A 33 -14.85 2.47 -29.88
C GLY A 33 -15.72 3.64 -29.42
N ILE A 34 -16.44 3.48 -28.31
CA ILE A 34 -17.29 4.53 -27.73
C ILE A 34 -16.37 5.54 -27.04
N ALA A 35 -16.51 6.83 -27.37
CA ALA A 35 -15.79 7.88 -26.65
C ALA A 35 -16.31 7.99 -25.21
N TYR A 36 -15.39 8.05 -24.24
CA TYR A 36 -15.75 8.01 -22.81
C TYR A 36 -14.92 8.90 -21.91
N GLN A 37 -13.84 9.46 -22.44
CA GLN A 37 -12.82 10.11 -21.63
C GLN A 37 -13.35 11.31 -20.86
N ASP A 38 -14.38 11.99 -21.36
CA ASP A 38 -14.93 13.18 -20.70
C ASP A 38 -16.02 12.83 -19.66
N ASP A 39 -16.75 11.72 -19.87
CA ASP A 39 -17.91 11.33 -19.05
C ASP A 39 -17.60 10.23 -18.02
N TRP A 40 -16.36 9.75 -17.97
CA TRP A 40 -15.99 8.63 -17.11
C TRP A 40 -15.95 9.03 -15.62
N PRO A 41 -16.47 8.20 -14.68
CA PRO A 41 -16.47 8.49 -13.24
C PRO A 41 -15.09 8.24 -12.60
N TYR A 42 -14.06 9.00 -13.01
CA TYR A 42 -12.67 8.79 -12.58
C TYR A 42 -12.47 8.87 -11.06
N ALA A 43 -13.17 9.77 -10.38
CA ALA A 43 -13.04 9.90 -8.92
C ALA A 43 -13.48 8.61 -8.21
N ILE A 44 -14.62 8.03 -8.62
CA ILE A 44 -15.13 6.77 -8.08
C ILE A 44 -14.16 5.63 -8.40
N HIS A 45 -13.68 5.57 -9.64
CA HIS A 45 -12.76 4.52 -10.08
C HIS A 45 -11.40 4.58 -9.34
N LEU A 46 -10.86 5.78 -9.09
CA LEU A 46 -9.66 5.95 -8.26
C LEU A 46 -9.91 5.52 -6.81
N LEU A 47 -11.02 5.96 -6.22
CA LEU A 47 -11.36 5.63 -4.83
C LEU A 47 -11.61 4.13 -4.63
N SER A 48 -12.19 3.44 -5.62
CA SER A 48 -12.40 2.00 -5.53
C SER A 48 -11.07 1.23 -5.52
N HIS A 49 -10.10 1.61 -6.35
CA HIS A 49 -8.75 1.03 -6.33
C HIS A 49 -8.04 1.29 -5.00
N ILE A 50 -8.16 2.51 -4.45
CA ILE A 50 -7.61 2.84 -3.13
C ILE A 50 -8.26 2.02 -2.02
N TYR A 51 -9.58 1.79 -2.10
CA TYR A 51 -10.34 1.02 -1.12
C TYR A 51 -9.89 -0.45 -1.02
N ILE A 52 -9.63 -1.10 -2.17
CA ILE A 52 -9.13 -2.49 -2.21
C ILE A 52 -7.61 -2.59 -1.98
N HIS A 53 -6.96 -1.48 -1.58
CA HIS A 53 -5.52 -1.36 -1.39
C HIS A 53 -4.66 -1.61 -2.65
N ASP A 54 -5.24 -1.53 -3.85
CA ASP A 54 -4.50 -1.60 -5.11
C ASP A 54 -4.07 -0.19 -5.58
N ILE A 55 -3.07 0.35 -4.88
CA ILE A 55 -2.53 1.69 -5.16
C ILE A 55 -1.82 1.72 -6.52
N ASN A 56 -1.32 0.58 -7.01
CA ASN A 56 -0.65 0.51 -8.32
C ASN A 56 -1.64 0.72 -9.45
N SER A 57 -2.78 0.05 -9.42
CA SER A 57 -3.85 0.26 -10.41
C SER A 57 -4.39 1.69 -10.35
N ALA A 58 -4.59 2.26 -9.15
CA ALA A 58 -4.94 3.67 -9.01
C ALA A 58 -3.90 4.61 -9.65
N ARG A 59 -2.60 4.32 -9.49
CA ARG A 59 -1.51 5.09 -10.10
C ARG A 59 -1.51 5.00 -11.62
N PHE A 60 -1.76 3.81 -12.18
CA PHE A 60 -1.84 3.63 -13.62
C PHE A 60 -3.03 4.37 -14.22
N LEU A 61 -4.19 4.29 -13.55
CA LEU A 61 -5.36 5.09 -13.92
C LEU A 61 -5.06 6.59 -13.86
N TRP A 62 -4.44 7.10 -12.78
CA TRP A 62 -4.07 8.51 -12.70
C TRP A 62 -3.19 8.98 -13.86
N LYS A 63 -2.27 8.13 -14.33
CA LYS A 63 -1.40 8.44 -15.48
C LYS A 63 -2.16 8.51 -16.81
N SER A 64 -3.22 7.70 -16.98
CA SER A 64 -4.01 7.67 -18.22
C SER A 64 -5.07 8.78 -18.29
N ILE A 65 -5.49 9.36 -17.15
CA ILE A 65 -6.48 10.45 -17.13
C ILE A 65 -5.94 11.69 -17.88
N PRO A 66 -6.69 12.26 -18.84
CA PRO A 66 -6.31 13.48 -19.56
C PRO A 66 -6.09 14.69 -18.63
N SER A 67 -5.15 15.57 -18.99
CA SER A 67 -4.87 16.78 -18.20
C SER A 67 -6.07 17.71 -18.08
N SER A 68 -6.88 17.81 -19.14
CA SER A 68 -8.14 18.58 -19.15
C SER A 68 -9.09 18.14 -18.03
N ILE A 69 -9.19 16.84 -17.76
CA ILE A 69 -10.04 16.30 -16.70
C ILE A 69 -9.45 16.59 -15.32
N LYS A 70 -8.14 16.46 -15.15
CA LYS A 70 -7.44 16.78 -13.89
C LYS A 70 -7.61 18.25 -13.49
N GLU A 71 -7.66 19.14 -14.48
CA GLU A 71 -7.83 20.59 -14.28
C GLU A 71 -9.31 20.97 -14.08
N SER A 72 -10.23 20.34 -14.80
CA SER A 72 -11.66 20.66 -14.74
C SER A 72 -12.38 20.02 -13.55
N GLN A 73 -11.92 18.85 -13.07
CA GLN A 73 -12.57 18.08 -12.00
C GLN A 73 -11.69 18.00 -10.75
N PRO A 74 -11.85 18.90 -9.78
CA PRO A 74 -11.04 18.92 -8.56
C PRO A 74 -11.21 17.67 -7.70
N GLU A 75 -12.35 16.98 -7.78
CA GLU A 75 -12.65 15.75 -7.05
C GLU A 75 -11.70 14.60 -7.44
N VAL A 76 -11.35 14.50 -8.72
CA VAL A 76 -10.41 13.49 -9.23
C VAL A 76 -9.02 13.73 -8.65
N THR A 77 -8.58 14.99 -8.64
CA THR A 77 -7.30 15.39 -8.03
C THR A 77 -7.31 15.17 -6.51
N ALA A 78 -8.43 15.44 -5.83
CA ALA A 78 -8.58 15.18 -4.40
C ALA A 78 -8.51 13.68 -4.08
N ALA A 79 -9.20 12.83 -4.86
CA ALA A 79 -9.13 11.38 -4.72
C ALA A 79 -7.69 10.88 -4.88
N TRP A 80 -6.95 11.38 -5.87
CA TRP A 80 -5.54 11.01 -6.04
C TRP A 80 -4.65 11.48 -4.89
N LYS A 81 -4.87 12.68 -4.34
CA LYS A 81 -4.13 13.18 -3.15
C LYS A 81 -4.30 12.25 -1.95
N ILE A 82 -5.49 11.66 -1.75
CA ILE A 82 -5.71 10.65 -0.71
C ILE A 82 -4.81 9.44 -0.96
N GLY A 83 -4.81 8.91 -2.20
CA GLY A 83 -3.95 7.79 -2.59
C GLY A 83 -2.45 8.08 -2.37
N GLN A 84 -1.98 9.29 -2.70
CA GLN A 84 -0.59 9.70 -2.46
C GLN A 84 -0.24 9.72 -0.98
N LYS A 85 -1.13 10.23 -0.12
CA LYS A 85 -0.91 10.24 1.33
C LYS A 85 -0.91 8.84 1.92
N LEU A 86 -1.82 7.97 1.47
CA LEU A 86 -1.86 6.58 1.89
C LEU A 86 -0.60 5.82 1.47
N TRP A 87 -0.14 6.01 0.23
CA TRP A 87 1.13 5.42 -0.25
C TRP A 87 2.28 5.81 0.67
N LEU A 88 2.48 7.11 0.90
CA LEU A 88 3.58 7.60 1.72
C LEU A 88 3.53 7.00 3.13
N GLN A 89 2.34 6.95 3.75
CA GLN A 89 2.18 6.36 5.07
C GLN A 89 2.54 4.87 5.11
N LEU A 90 2.15 4.09 4.11
CA LEU A 90 2.52 2.68 4.00
C LEU A 90 4.02 2.50 3.81
N TYR A 91 4.61 3.28 2.90
CA TYR A 91 6.06 3.29 2.66
C TYR A 91 6.84 3.60 3.94
N THR A 92 6.51 4.68 4.64
CA THR A 92 7.18 5.05 5.90
C THR A 92 7.07 3.93 6.93
N LYS A 93 5.91 3.29 7.04
CA LYS A 93 5.70 2.17 7.98
C LYS A 93 6.56 0.95 7.62
N GLU A 94 6.61 0.56 6.35
CA GLU A 94 7.40 -0.58 5.88
C GLU A 94 8.90 -0.33 6.04
N MET A 95 9.36 0.85 5.62
CA MET A 95 10.75 1.26 5.80
C MET A 95 11.14 1.30 7.26
N PHE A 96 10.29 1.83 8.14
CA PHE A 96 10.54 1.82 9.57
C PHE A 96 10.68 0.40 10.13
N GLN A 97 9.84 -0.56 9.72
CA GLN A 97 10.00 -1.97 10.13
C GLN A 97 11.31 -2.58 9.62
N LEU A 98 11.72 -2.25 8.39
CA LEU A 98 13.00 -2.71 7.86
C LEU A 98 14.17 -2.17 8.69
N LEU A 99 14.17 -0.87 8.99
CA LEU A 99 15.19 -0.24 9.83
C LEU A 99 15.24 -0.87 11.22
N LEU A 100 14.09 -1.13 11.84
CA LEU A 100 13.98 -1.84 13.12
C LEU A 100 14.63 -3.23 13.10
N SER A 101 14.50 -3.95 11.98
CA SER A 101 15.00 -5.33 11.87
C SER A 101 16.48 -5.42 11.50
N ALA A 102 16.98 -4.49 10.69
CA ALA A 102 18.30 -4.59 10.06
C ALA A 102 19.39 -3.84 10.85
N TYR A 103 19.05 -2.77 11.56
CA TYR A 103 20.01 -1.88 12.20
C TYR A 103 19.93 -1.94 13.72
N SER A 104 21.09 -1.94 14.39
CA SER A 104 21.19 -1.61 15.83
C SER A 104 21.39 -0.11 16.04
N THR A 105 22.10 0.53 15.10
CA THR A 105 22.39 1.95 15.08
C THR A 105 22.34 2.46 13.65
N ILE A 106 21.84 3.68 13.44
CA ILE A 106 21.73 4.32 12.12
C ILE A 106 21.86 5.84 12.26
N SER A 107 22.41 6.52 11.25
CA SER A 107 22.53 7.98 11.29
C SER A 107 21.17 8.67 11.14
N ILE A 108 21.06 9.92 11.61
CA ILE A 108 19.84 10.73 11.45
C ILE A 108 19.56 10.98 9.96
N ASN A 109 20.60 11.31 9.19
CA ASN A 109 20.49 11.58 7.75
C ASN A 109 19.98 10.35 6.97
N ASP A 110 20.56 9.16 7.21
CA ASP A 110 20.10 7.94 6.53
C ASP A 110 18.66 7.60 6.92
N THR A 111 18.30 7.80 8.19
CA THR A 111 16.93 7.57 8.67
C THR A 111 15.94 8.51 7.98
N ALA A 112 16.27 9.79 7.85
CA ALA A 112 15.47 10.77 7.15
C ALA A 112 15.29 10.41 5.67
N LEU A 113 16.40 10.02 5.01
CA LEU A 113 16.41 9.56 3.63
C LEU A 113 15.51 8.34 3.43
N PHE A 114 15.62 7.33 4.30
CA PHE A 114 14.84 6.09 4.17
C PHE A 114 13.36 6.28 4.46
N LEU A 115 13.00 7.09 5.45
CA LEU A 115 11.60 7.36 5.79
C LEU A 115 10.93 8.35 4.84
N GLY A 116 11.71 9.06 4.01
CA GLY A 116 11.22 10.06 3.06
C GLY A 116 10.77 11.36 3.75
N MET A 117 11.42 11.73 4.85
CA MET A 117 11.09 12.89 5.69
C MET A 117 12.32 13.80 5.81
N ASN A 118 12.15 15.01 6.34
CA ASN A 118 13.30 15.82 6.74
C ASN A 118 13.91 15.27 8.04
N GLU A 119 15.12 15.72 8.38
CA GLU A 119 15.86 15.22 9.55
C GLU A 119 15.13 15.49 10.88
N ASP A 120 14.49 16.65 11.01
CA ASP A 120 13.74 17.03 12.22
C ASP A 120 12.51 16.13 12.43
N ASP A 121 11.71 15.94 11.38
CA ASP A 121 10.52 15.10 11.38
C ASP A 121 10.87 13.63 11.58
N ALA A 122 11.94 13.14 10.94
CA ALA A 122 12.43 11.78 11.13
C ALA A 122 12.88 11.55 12.57
N THR A 123 13.63 12.48 13.15
CA THR A 123 14.08 12.41 14.55
C THR A 123 12.89 12.41 15.50
N ASN A 124 11.94 13.32 15.30
CA ASN A 124 10.71 13.38 16.10
C ASN A 124 9.91 12.07 15.99
N TYR A 125 9.80 11.50 14.79
CA TYR A 125 9.10 10.25 14.54
C TYR A 125 9.72 9.07 15.30
N VAL A 126 11.03 8.86 15.15
CA VAL A 126 11.72 7.71 15.78
C VAL A 126 11.83 7.85 17.31
N LEU A 127 11.95 9.08 17.83
CA LEU A 127 11.90 9.35 19.27
C LEU A 127 10.52 8.99 19.85
N GLN A 128 9.43 9.31 19.16
CA GLN A 128 8.08 8.87 19.56
C GLN A 128 7.93 7.35 19.55
N GLN A 129 8.67 6.65 18.68
CA GLN A 129 8.72 5.18 18.64
C GLN A 129 9.70 4.56 19.65
N GLY A 130 10.32 5.38 20.51
CA GLY A 130 11.17 4.94 21.62
C GLY A 130 12.62 4.64 21.26
N TRP A 131 13.12 5.18 20.15
CA TRP A 131 14.56 5.20 19.85
C TRP A 131 15.24 6.31 20.64
N THR A 132 16.57 6.24 20.79
CA THR A 132 17.35 7.27 21.49
C THR A 132 18.46 7.81 20.61
N VAL A 133 18.75 9.11 20.72
CA VAL A 133 19.88 9.74 20.03
C VAL A 133 21.11 9.67 20.94
N ASP A 134 22.24 9.21 20.43
CA ASP A 134 23.54 9.38 21.07
C ASP A 134 24.11 10.77 20.76
N PRO A 135 24.24 11.68 21.75
CA PRO A 135 24.70 13.04 21.52
C PRO A 135 26.14 13.12 20.97
N ALA A 136 26.98 12.13 21.28
CA ALA A 136 28.39 12.13 20.90
C ALA A 136 28.62 11.76 19.43
N SER A 137 27.82 10.82 18.90
CA SER A 137 27.98 10.29 17.54
C SER A 137 26.92 10.77 16.55
N GLN A 138 25.87 11.47 17.01
CA GLN A 138 24.69 11.82 16.19
C GLN A 138 24.03 10.60 15.53
N MET A 139 24.13 9.45 16.20
CA MET A 139 23.53 8.19 15.76
C MET A 139 22.28 7.87 16.57
N LEU A 140 21.28 7.31 15.90
CA LEU A 140 20.09 6.75 16.52
C LEU A 140 20.36 5.33 16.97
N ILE A 141 20.01 5.02 18.21
CA ILE A 141 20.01 3.67 18.78
C ILE A 141 18.62 3.09 18.58
N VAL A 142 18.56 2.05 17.75
CA VAL A 142 17.32 1.37 17.36
C VAL A 142 16.88 0.48 18.50
N LYS A 143 15.65 0.68 18.99
CA LYS A 143 15.03 -0.22 19.96
C LYS A 143 14.61 -1.50 19.24
N LYS A 144 15.49 -2.51 19.23
CA LYS A 144 15.19 -3.81 18.66
C LYS A 144 13.93 -4.40 19.27
N GLN A 145 13.04 -4.91 18.43
CA GLN A 145 11.99 -5.80 18.90
C GLN A 145 12.63 -7.07 19.44
N PRO A 146 12.12 -7.64 20.55
CA PRO A 146 12.57 -8.94 21.00
C PRO A 146 12.30 -9.93 19.87
N VAL A 147 13.38 -10.48 19.30
CA VAL A 147 13.27 -11.55 18.31
C VAL A 147 12.65 -12.72 19.06
N VAL A 148 11.36 -12.99 18.78
CA VAL A 148 10.74 -14.24 19.18
C VAL A 148 11.37 -15.29 18.29
N THR A 149 12.49 -15.85 18.73
CA THR A 149 13.03 -17.07 18.14
C THR A 149 12.03 -18.17 18.45
N GLU A 150 11.01 -18.33 17.61
CA GLU A 150 10.17 -19.51 17.66
C GLU A 150 11.05 -20.71 17.33
N GLN A 151 11.54 -21.39 18.37
CA GLN A 151 11.95 -22.78 18.26
C GLN A 151 10.71 -23.63 17.98
N LYS A 152 10.16 -23.54 16.76
CA LYS A 152 9.03 -24.32 16.29
C LYS A 152 9.50 -25.69 15.77
N LEU A 153 10.05 -26.50 16.67
CA LEU A 153 9.95 -27.96 16.53
C LEU A 153 8.57 -28.35 17.08
N ASP A 154 7.55 -28.06 16.28
CA ASP A 154 6.18 -28.45 16.56
C ASP A 154 6.05 -29.97 16.41
N HIS A 155 5.47 -30.63 17.41
CA HIS A 155 5.24 -32.08 17.42
C HIS A 155 4.45 -32.53 16.18
N SER A 156 3.58 -31.66 15.65
CA SER A 156 2.84 -31.92 14.41
C SER A 156 3.75 -32.09 13.18
N LYS A 157 4.88 -31.36 13.14
CA LYS A 157 5.86 -31.46 12.04
C LYS A 157 6.69 -32.73 12.13
N LEU A 158 7.01 -33.18 13.34
CA LEU A 158 7.68 -34.46 13.58
C LEU A 158 6.78 -35.62 13.16
N GLN A 159 5.49 -35.57 13.52
CA GLN A 159 4.50 -36.58 13.12
C GLN A 159 4.37 -36.68 11.59
N ARG A 160 4.34 -35.54 10.88
CA ARG A 160 4.33 -35.51 9.41
C ARG A 160 5.59 -36.11 8.79
N LEU A 161 6.77 -35.86 9.37
CA LEU A 161 8.01 -36.48 8.90
C LEU A 161 7.97 -38.00 9.07
N THR A 162 7.42 -38.49 10.18
CA THR A 162 7.22 -39.93 10.40
C THR A 162 6.25 -40.53 9.37
N GLU A 163 5.16 -39.85 9.06
CA GLU A 163 4.21 -40.29 8.03
C GLU A 163 4.81 -40.32 6.62
N TYR A 164 5.70 -39.37 6.29
CA TYR A 164 6.41 -39.35 5.01
C TYR A 164 7.41 -40.50 4.89
N VAL A 165 8.18 -40.81 5.94
CA VAL A 165 9.10 -41.95 5.95
C VAL A 165 8.32 -43.25 5.77
N PHE A 166 7.19 -43.40 6.47
CA PHE A 166 6.35 -44.59 6.33
C PHE A 166 5.80 -44.80 4.90
N HIS A 167 5.44 -43.72 4.21
CA HIS A 167 4.97 -43.77 2.81
C HIS A 167 6.05 -44.06 1.78
N LEU A 168 7.32 -43.81 2.11
CA LEU A 168 8.46 -44.04 1.20
C LEU A 168 9.08 -45.44 1.38
N GLU A 169 8.81 -46.09 2.50
CA GLU A 169 9.28 -47.44 2.82
C GLU A 169 8.36 -48.57 2.31
N HIS A 170 7.17 -48.23 1.79
CA HIS A 170 6.21 -49.16 1.15
C HIS A 170 6.06 -48.85 -0.34
#